data_AF-D6CVV2-F1
#
_entry.id   AF-D6CVV2-F1
#
_cell.length_a   1.000
_cell.length_b   1.000
_cell.length_c   1.000
_cell.angle_alpha   90.00
_cell.angle_beta   90.00
_cell.angle_gamma   90.00
#
_symmetry.space_group_name_H-M   'P 1'
#
loop_
_entity.id
_entity.type
_entity.pdbx_description
1 polymer ?
#
loop_
_entity_poly.entity_id
_entity_poly.type
_entity_poly.pdbx_seq_one_letter_code
_entity_poly.pdbx_strand_id
1 'polypeptide(L)'
;MQTHLYTLQTLPEGFKCTRIFPMIQIVRQIKISHIGLLERLTSSGTDPYQEARDALAGSAPEGANAIIGVQLSTSTQHFNNGTFLYLFYIGTPVTIEELA
;
A
#
# COMPACT_ATOMS: atom_id res chain seq x y z
N MET A 1 -8.83 9.82 11.19
CA MET A 1 -8.29 8.79 10.28
C MET A 1 -8.90 9.07 8.92
N GLN A 2 -8.09 9.48 7.94
CA GLN A 2 -8.58 9.88 6.63
C GLN A 2 -8.71 8.61 5.77
N THR A 3 -9.92 8.31 5.30
CA THR A 3 -10.17 7.14 4.44
C THR A 3 -9.72 7.48 3.03
N HIS A 4 -8.59 6.92 2.57
CA HIS A 4 -8.09 7.12 1.22
C HIS A 4 -8.79 6.17 0.24
N LEU A 5 -9.32 6.73 -0.85
CA LEU A 5 -9.87 5.95 -1.96
C LEU A 5 -8.71 5.48 -2.86
N TYR A 6 -8.61 4.18 -3.10
CA TYR A 6 -7.58 3.58 -3.95
C TYR A 6 -8.15 3.24 -5.32
N THR A 7 -7.54 3.75 -6.40
CA THR A 7 -7.92 3.33 -7.75
C THR A 7 -6.73 2.82 -8.53
N LEU A 8 -6.98 1.81 -9.38
CA LEU A 8 -5.92 1.13 -10.13
C LEU A 8 -5.46 1.93 -11.35
N GLN A 9 -6.36 2.64 -12.04
CA GLN A 9 -6.01 3.30 -13.32
C GLN A 9 -6.75 4.61 -13.57
N THR A 10 -8.04 4.69 -13.25
CA THR A 10 -8.86 5.87 -13.49
C THR A 10 -9.50 6.37 -12.22
N LEU A 11 -9.76 7.68 -12.18
CA LEU A 11 -10.63 8.27 -11.15
C LEU A 11 -12.06 7.75 -11.37
N PRO A 12 -12.85 7.48 -10.32
CA PRO A 12 -14.23 7.07 -10.49
C PRO A 12 -15.04 8.16 -11.20
N GLU A 13 -16.10 7.77 -11.92
CA GLU A 13 -17.02 8.73 -12.53
C GLU A 13 -17.62 9.67 -11.46
N GLY A 14 -17.89 10.91 -11.84
CA GLY A 14 -18.44 11.92 -10.92
C GLY A 14 -17.40 12.58 -10.02
N PHE A 15 -16.10 12.35 -10.24
CA PHE A 15 -15.04 13.04 -9.51
C PHE A 15 -14.09 13.80 -10.45
N LYS A 16 -13.46 14.86 -9.93
CA LYS A 16 -12.32 15.56 -10.56
C LYS A 16 -11.12 15.56 -9.62
N CYS A 17 -9.92 15.48 -10.19
CA CYS A 17 -8.68 15.70 -9.45
C CYS A 17 -8.35 17.20 -9.42
N THR A 18 -8.25 17.79 -8.23
CA THR A 18 -7.93 19.22 -8.06
C THR A 18 -6.47 19.46 -7.69
N ARG A 19 -5.79 18.45 -7.15
CA ARG A 19 -4.37 18.52 -6.81
C ARG A 19 -3.69 17.16 -6.95
N ILE A 20 -2.47 17.18 -7.47
CA ILE A 20 -1.59 16.01 -7.58
C ILE A 20 -0.38 16.24 -6.68
N PHE A 21 0.00 15.21 -5.93
CA PHE A 21 1.19 15.22 -5.08
C PHE A 21 2.27 14.30 -5.68
N PRO A 22 3.54 14.42 -5.22
CA PRO A 22 4.58 13.50 -5.62
C PRO A 22 4.20 12.04 -5.36
N MET A 23 4.56 11.17 -6.29
CA MET A 23 4.36 9.73 -6.17
C MET A 23 5.03 9.18 -4.91
N ILE A 24 4.34 8.27 -4.23
CA ILE A 24 4.84 7.61 -3.03
C ILE A 24 5.03 6.12 -3.29
N GLN A 25 6.04 5.56 -2.64
CA GLN A 25 6.34 4.14 -2.68
C GLN A 25 6.61 3.64 -1.26
N ILE A 26 6.08 2.48 -0.94
CA ILE A 26 6.45 1.72 0.25
C ILE A 26 6.96 0.34 -0.15
N VAL A 27 7.92 -0.15 0.62
CA VAL A 27 8.46 -1.50 0.50
C VAL A 27 8.25 -2.21 1.83
N ARG A 28 7.57 -3.35 1.79
CA ARG A 28 7.41 -4.23 2.96
C ARG A 28 8.08 -5.56 2.71
N GLN A 29 8.88 -5.99 3.67
CA GLN A 29 9.58 -7.28 3.64
C GLN A 29 8.86 -8.25 4.58
N ILE A 30 8.53 -9.42 4.07
CA ILE A 30 7.85 -10.49 4.79
C ILE A 30 8.75 -11.72 4.71
N LYS A 31 9.17 -12.28 5.85
CA LYS A 31 9.89 -13.56 5.85
C LYS A 31 8.89 -14.69 5.59
N ILE A 32 9.08 -15.43 4.50
CA ILE A 32 8.19 -16.53 4.09
C ILE A 32 8.80 -17.93 4.35
N SER A 33 10.09 -18.01 4.65
CA SER A 33 10.73 -19.28 5.07
C SER A 33 10.55 -19.53 6.57
N HIS A 34 10.23 -20.78 6.94
CA HIS A 34 10.16 -21.24 8.33
C HIS A 34 9.35 -20.33 9.26
N ILE A 35 8.14 -19.94 8.84
CA ILE A 35 7.15 -19.45 9.80
C ILE A 35 6.74 -20.67 10.63
N GLY A 36 7.43 -20.88 11.75
CA GLY A 36 7.11 -21.96 12.68
C GLY A 36 5.66 -21.80 13.16
N LEU A 37 5.01 -22.91 13.51
CA LEU A 37 3.61 -22.90 14.00
C LEU A 37 3.39 -21.88 15.14
N LEU A 38 4.43 -21.64 15.96
CA LEU A 38 4.45 -20.68 17.07
C LEU A 38 4.52 -19.21 16.60
N GLU A 39 5.28 -18.91 15.54
CA GLU A 39 5.42 -17.55 15.01
C GLU A 39 4.11 -17.08 14.36
N ARG A 40 3.35 -18.02 13.77
CA ARG A 40 1.99 -17.81 13.25
C ARG A 40 0.93 -17.58 14.35
N LEU A 41 1.18 -18.02 15.58
CA LEU A 41 0.29 -17.84 16.73
C LEU A 41 0.57 -16.53 17.49
N THR A 42 1.81 -16.02 17.44
CA THR A 42 2.22 -14.76 18.09
C THR A 42 2.19 -13.55 17.17
N SER A 43 2.23 -13.74 15.85
CA SER A 43 1.96 -12.68 14.90
C SER A 43 0.49 -12.26 15.06
N SER A 44 0.26 -11.14 15.75
CA SER A 44 -0.99 -10.37 15.69
C SER A 44 -1.51 -10.47 14.26
N GLY A 45 -2.70 -11.04 14.07
CA GLY A 45 -3.19 -11.54 12.78
C GLY A 45 -3.52 -10.48 11.72
N THR A 46 -2.75 -9.39 11.65
CA THR A 46 -2.86 -8.41 10.58
C THR A 46 -2.26 -8.98 9.30
N ASP A 47 -3.05 -8.93 8.22
CA ASP A 47 -2.61 -9.30 6.89
C ASP A 47 -1.44 -8.38 6.46
N PRO A 48 -0.26 -8.91 6.10
CA PRO A 48 0.87 -8.10 5.63
C PRO A 48 0.54 -7.22 4.43
N TYR A 49 -0.43 -7.61 3.60
CA TYR A 49 -0.92 -6.77 2.51
C TYR A 49 -1.73 -5.59 3.04
N GLN A 50 -2.49 -5.77 4.11
CA GLN A 50 -3.21 -4.68 4.78
C GLN A 50 -2.23 -3.71 5.43
N GLU A 51 -1.24 -4.21 6.17
CA GLU A 51 -0.20 -3.36 6.77
C GLU A 51 0.59 -2.56 5.74
N ALA A 52 0.86 -3.15 4.57
CA ALA A 52 1.51 -2.47 3.46
C ALA A 52 0.62 -1.38 2.84
N ARG A 53 -0.69 -1.63 2.70
CA ARG A 53 -1.66 -0.61 2.24
C ARG A 53 -1.81 0.52 3.24
N ASP A 54 -1.91 0.21 4.53
CA ASP A 54 -2.01 1.19 5.60
C ASP A 54 -0.75 2.06 5.68
N ALA A 55 0.43 1.45 5.46
CA ALA A 55 1.68 2.18 5.35
C ALA A 55 1.71 3.12 4.13
N LEU A 56 1.16 2.70 2.99
CA LEU A 56 1.03 3.56 1.81
C LEU A 56 0.10 4.74 2.11
N ALA A 57 -1.07 4.49 2.68
CA ALA A 57 -2.01 5.54 3.10
C ALA A 57 -1.37 6.52 4.10
N GLY A 58 -0.70 6.00 5.13
CA GLY A 58 -0.02 6.81 6.13
C GLY A 58 1.17 7.62 5.59
N SER A 59 1.67 7.29 4.39
CA SER A 59 2.73 8.05 3.71
C SER A 59 2.18 9.15 2.81
N ALA A 60 0.85 9.25 2.64
CA ALA A 60 0.24 10.30 1.85
C ALA A 60 0.43 11.67 2.55
N PRO A 61 0.79 12.72 1.80
CA PRO A 61 0.95 14.05 2.36
C PRO A 61 -0.39 14.64 2.83
N GLU A 62 -0.32 15.57 3.77
CA GLU A 62 -1.50 16.31 4.21
C GLU A 62 -2.22 16.99 3.03
N GLY A 63 -3.54 16.87 3.02
CA GLY A 63 -4.41 17.38 1.95
C GLY A 63 -4.71 16.37 0.83
N ALA A 64 -3.99 15.26 0.74
CA ALA A 64 -4.41 14.14 -0.11
C ALA A 64 -5.61 13.42 0.52
N ASN A 65 -6.63 13.07 -0.29
CA ASN A 65 -7.79 12.29 0.15
C ASN A 65 -8.00 11.00 -0.69
N ALA A 66 -7.17 10.78 -1.71
CA ALA A 66 -7.15 9.55 -2.50
C ALA A 66 -5.73 9.23 -2.97
N ILE A 67 -5.51 7.97 -3.34
CA ILE A 67 -4.27 7.50 -3.99
C ILE A 67 -4.68 6.77 -5.27
N ILE A 68 -4.28 7.32 -6.41
CA ILE A 68 -4.63 6.77 -7.73
C ILE A 68 -3.43 6.07 -8.37
N GLY A 69 -3.72 5.22 -9.35
CA GLY A 69 -2.69 4.47 -10.07
C GLY A 69 -1.94 3.50 -9.16
N VAL A 70 -2.64 2.93 -8.18
CA VAL A 70 -2.01 2.05 -7.18
C VAL A 70 -1.58 0.77 -7.87
N GLN A 71 -0.29 0.45 -7.76
CA GLN A 71 0.28 -0.79 -8.29
C GLN A 71 0.95 -1.57 -7.17
N LEU A 72 0.78 -2.89 -7.21
CA LEU A 72 1.46 -3.85 -6.38
C LEU A 72 2.41 -4.66 -7.25
N SER A 73 3.70 -4.61 -6.94
CA SER A 73 4.70 -5.54 -7.46
C SER A 73 5.26 -6.38 -6.33
N THR A 74 5.58 -7.64 -6.61
CA THR A 74 6.16 -8.54 -5.63
C THR A 74 7.48 -9.12 -6.14
N SER A 75 8.41 -9.34 -5.22
CA SER A 75 9.66 -10.02 -5.53
C SER A 75 10.03 -10.96 -4.40
N THR A 76 10.53 -12.14 -4.74
CA THR A 76 10.99 -13.12 -3.76
C THR A 76 12.50 -13.21 -3.82
N GLN A 77 13.16 -13.10 -2.67
CA GLN A 77 14.60 -13.23 -2.56
C GLN A 77 14.96 -14.28 -1.51
N HIS A 78 15.91 -15.15 -1.86
CA HIS A 78 16.44 -16.18 -0.99
C HIS A 78 17.82 -15.76 -0.48
N PHE A 79 18.02 -15.87 0.83
CA PHE A 79 19.28 -15.64 1.51
C PHE A 79 19.56 -16.80 2.47
N ASN A 80 20.81 -16.91 2.94
CA ASN A 80 21.22 -17.96 3.88
C ASN A 80 20.39 -17.98 5.19
N ASN A 81 19.80 -16.85 5.59
CA ASN A 81 18.99 -16.70 6.80
C ASN A 81 17.48 -16.81 6.56
N GLY A 82 17.05 -17.07 5.32
CA GLY A 82 15.65 -17.24 4.98
C GLY A 82 15.25 -16.77 3.58
N THR A 83 14.00 -17.04 3.23
CA THR A 83 13.34 -16.54 2.02
C THR A 83 12.41 -15.41 2.41
N PHE A 84 12.44 -14.33 1.65
CA PHE A 84 11.66 -13.12 1.90
C PHE A 84 10.84 -12.74 0.67
N LEU A 85 9.59 -12.35 0.92
CA LEU A 85 8.72 -11.71 -0.03
C LEU A 85 8.78 -10.20 0.19
N TYR A 86 9.11 -9.46 -0.85
CA TYR A 86 9.06 -8.02 -0.90
C TYR A 86 7.77 -7.58 -1.59
N LEU A 87 6.97 -6.77 -0.91
CA LEU A 87 5.80 -6.08 -1.46
C LEU A 87 6.19 -4.63 -1.76
N PHE A 88 6.10 -4.26 -3.03
CA PHE A 88 6.28 -2.90 -3.50
C PHE A 88 4.90 -2.33 -3.83
N TYR A 89 4.44 -1.39 -3.02
CA TYR A 89 3.25 -0.61 -3.35
C TYR A 89 3.68 0.78 -3.78
N ILE A 90 3.12 1.24 -4.90
CA ILE A 90 3.36 2.56 -5.46
C ILE A 90 2.03 3.19 -5.83
N GLY A 91 1.92 4.50 -5.69
CA GLY A 91 0.72 5.24 -6.07
C GLY A 91 0.94 6.74 -6.03
N THR A 92 0.00 7.48 -6.62
CA THR A 92 0.05 8.95 -6.67
C THR A 92 -1.03 9.51 -5.75
N PRO A 93 -0.67 10.18 -4.63
CA PRO A 93 -1.64 10.84 -3.79
C PRO A 93 -2.25 12.04 -4.54
N VAL A 94 -3.54 12.23 -4.36
CA VAL A 94 -4.32 13.30 -5.00
C VAL A 94 -5.37 13.86 -4.05
N THR A 95 -5.78 15.10 -4.33
CA THR A 95 -7.04 15.65 -3.82
C THR A 95 -8.10 15.50 -4.91
N ILE A 96 -9.23 14.88 -4.57
CA ILE A 96 -10.38 14.69 -5.46
C ILE A 96 -11.61 15.36 -4.86
N GLU A 97 -12.49 15.82 -5.74
CA GLU A 97 -13.77 16.47 -5.40
C GLU A 97 -14.88 15.85 -6.26
N GLU A 98 -16.08 15.70 -5.69
CA GLU A 98 -17.27 15.33 -6.46
C GLU A 98 -17.64 16.45 -7.44
N LEU A 99 -18.05 16.06 -8.64
CA LEU A 99 -18.65 16.93 -9.64
C LEU A 99 -20.08 17.23 -9.21
N ALA A 100 -20.42 18.52 -9.13
CA ALA A 100 -21.77 18.99 -8.83
C ALA A 100 -22.75 18.72 -9.97
#